data_AF-A0A378J3C3-F1
#
_entry.id   AF-A0A378J3C3-F1
#
_cell.length_a   1.000
_cell.length_b   1.000
_cell.length_c   1.000
_cell.angle_alpha   90.00
_cell.angle_beta   90.00
_cell.angle_gamma   90.00
#
_symmetry.space_group_name_H-M   'P 1'
#
loop_
_entity.id
_entity.type
_entity.pdbx_description
1 polymer ?
#
loop_
_entity_poly.entity_id
_entity_poly.type
_entity_poly.pdbx_seq_one_letter_code
_entity_poly.pdbx_strand_id
1 'polypeptide(L)'
;MPRIINSNAYADMEVELDTLFYQVYQHDKRDRQDTTFLVQSFLDKFSESLVSHCRQLFNNVREEDVIYYKSKDKRKGAYSLDPLSDYAGTLQLMVTTLIAGQEDPTKRAFYYEMFIQLMNSCYRKGDLTSATAIWIGLRSHNLGNYVDMKRISAKSRLLWQECDVELDRINSPVTTLIAHEELRRKFKEVLIPSLNPLIQIQANCKEVYDDRLAQAQEKLKEIEPKLRKLDREMHRLLNQLQFDNSIWSQEYYDYMSTVYLSQCQFEYSCLLREYDECLGYPGVAKEFHKDQNAEHLVRLLDRCFQENRELKISPPDGKVLALLDEVEEFNRTYPGDITLDLYDLVKENCHKVKARNISKYTSKIMEGLKHPRGVPVIGYENEQDPETVEYIQPTYDGIKLMQELYDAIEAHEPKVIVEIPVGRMHCGFFKDISNAPAVEEGLVLQNQDRQPIGYDLDDFQVPVVQVPS
;
A
#
# COMPACT_ATOMS: atom_id res chain seq x y z
N MET A 1 47.14 -2.76 -13.67
CA MET A 1 46.86 -3.66 -12.55
C MET A 1 46.15 -4.93 -13.05
N PRO A 2 46.12 -6.04 -12.30
CA PRO A 2 45.28 -7.18 -12.64
C PRO A 2 43.79 -6.77 -12.59
N ARG A 3 42.99 -7.25 -13.56
CA ARG A 3 41.55 -7.01 -13.61
C ARG A 3 40.85 -7.74 -12.46
N ILE A 4 39.86 -7.09 -11.88
CA ILE A 4 39.08 -7.62 -10.75
C ILE A 4 38.13 -8.73 -11.23
N ILE A 5 37.48 -8.50 -12.37
CA ILE A 5 36.73 -9.51 -13.12
C ILE A 5 37.39 -9.60 -14.50
N ASN A 6 37.79 -10.81 -14.91
CA ASN A 6 38.48 -11.04 -16.20
C ASN A 6 37.77 -12.10 -17.06
N SER A 7 36.46 -12.18 -16.90
CA SER A 7 35.59 -13.05 -17.67
C SER A 7 35.24 -12.43 -19.04
N ASN A 8 34.66 -13.22 -19.93
CA ASN A 8 34.55 -12.85 -21.34
C ASN A 8 33.50 -11.74 -21.57
N ALA A 9 32.31 -11.83 -20.97
CA ALA A 9 31.27 -10.83 -21.13
C ALA A 9 31.67 -9.49 -20.48
N TYR A 10 32.35 -9.55 -19.34
CA TYR A 10 32.95 -8.37 -18.69
C TYR A 10 33.98 -7.69 -19.59
N ALA A 11 34.91 -8.44 -20.18
CA ALA A 11 35.91 -7.89 -21.09
C ALA A 11 35.27 -7.29 -22.36
N ASP A 12 34.26 -7.94 -22.92
CA ASP A 12 33.53 -7.44 -24.10
C ASP A 12 32.80 -6.12 -23.79
N MET A 13 32.15 -6.01 -22.63
CA MET A 13 31.50 -4.78 -22.19
C MET A 13 32.50 -3.64 -21.96
N GLU A 14 33.65 -3.95 -21.35
CA GLU A 14 34.73 -2.97 -21.18
C GLU A 14 35.23 -2.45 -22.54
N VAL A 15 35.40 -3.33 -23.52
CA VAL A 15 35.80 -2.95 -24.89
C VAL A 15 34.73 -2.06 -25.56
N GLU A 16 33.44 -2.38 -25.38
CA GLU A 16 32.35 -1.57 -25.94
C GLU A 16 32.30 -0.17 -25.33
N LEU A 17 32.41 -0.07 -24.00
CA LEU A 17 32.47 1.21 -23.28
C LEU A 17 33.73 2.01 -23.62
N ASP A 18 34.87 1.35 -23.77
CA ASP A 18 36.11 1.99 -24.21
C ASP A 18 36.02 2.51 -25.65
N THR A 19 35.40 1.74 -26.54
CA THR A 19 35.16 2.18 -27.92
C THR A 19 34.28 3.43 -27.94
N LEU A 20 33.20 3.44 -27.15
CA LEU A 20 32.34 4.62 -26.99
C LEU A 20 33.11 5.80 -26.39
N PHE A 21 33.95 5.56 -25.38
CA PHE A 21 34.81 6.59 -24.81
C PHE A 21 35.68 7.24 -25.87
N TYR A 22 36.39 6.45 -26.69
CA TYR A 22 37.25 6.99 -27.73
C TYR A 22 36.46 7.77 -28.78
N GLN A 23 35.30 7.27 -29.22
CA GLN A 23 34.43 7.99 -30.14
C GLN A 23 33.95 9.32 -29.53
N VAL A 24 33.47 9.31 -28.28
CA VAL A 24 32.94 10.51 -27.60
C VAL A 24 34.01 11.56 -27.30
N TYR A 25 35.24 11.15 -26.99
CA TYR A 25 36.33 12.09 -26.64
C TYR A 25 37.20 12.50 -27.81
N GLN A 26 37.23 11.73 -28.91
CA GLN A 26 38.05 12.00 -30.08
C GLN A 26 37.24 12.40 -31.33
N HIS A 27 35.89 12.47 -31.25
CA HIS A 27 35.07 12.87 -32.39
C HIS A 27 35.42 14.28 -32.91
N ASP A 28 35.35 14.42 -34.23
CA ASP A 28 35.30 15.72 -34.86
C ASP A 28 33.91 16.33 -34.72
N LYS A 29 33.83 17.67 -34.74
CA LYS A 29 32.56 18.41 -34.64
C LYS A 29 31.51 17.95 -35.68
N ARG A 30 31.96 17.44 -36.84
CA ARG A 30 31.11 16.96 -37.93
C ARG A 30 30.41 15.64 -37.58
N ASP A 31 31.07 14.78 -36.80
CA ASP A 31 30.61 13.42 -36.48
C ASP A 31 29.72 13.39 -35.23
N ARG A 32 29.38 14.57 -34.68
CA ARG A 32 28.67 14.68 -33.41
C ARG A 32 27.32 13.94 -33.43
N GLN A 33 26.54 14.11 -34.50
CA GLN A 33 25.21 13.50 -34.57
C GLN A 33 25.30 11.98 -34.59
N ASP A 34 26.25 11.43 -35.36
CA ASP A 34 26.48 9.99 -35.44
C ASP A 34 26.98 9.45 -34.09
N THR A 35 27.89 10.17 -33.44
CA THR A 35 28.39 9.81 -32.11
C THR A 35 27.26 9.86 -31.05
N THR A 36 26.38 10.87 -31.10
CA THR A 36 25.18 10.93 -30.25
C THR A 36 24.26 9.75 -30.50
N PHE A 37 24.05 9.37 -31.76
CA PHE A 37 23.23 8.21 -32.11
C PHE A 37 23.83 6.90 -31.59
N LEU A 38 25.15 6.74 -31.66
CA LEU A 38 25.84 5.56 -31.12
C LEU A 38 25.67 5.44 -29.60
N VAL A 39 25.88 6.55 -28.86
CA VAL A 39 25.66 6.59 -27.40
C VAL A 39 24.19 6.31 -27.06
N GLN A 40 23.25 6.91 -27.79
CA GLN A 40 21.83 6.65 -27.61
C GLN A 40 21.49 5.18 -27.86
N SER A 41 21.98 4.60 -28.95
CA SER A 41 21.70 3.20 -29.30
C SER A 41 22.25 2.22 -28.27
N PHE A 42 23.43 2.49 -27.71
CA PHE A 42 23.98 1.72 -26.60
C PHE A 42 23.07 1.80 -25.38
N LEU A 43 22.70 3.02 -24.95
CA LEU A 43 21.84 3.23 -23.78
C LEU A 43 20.45 2.60 -23.96
N ASP A 44 19.86 2.69 -25.16
CA ASP A 44 18.55 2.13 -25.46
C ASP A 44 18.58 0.60 -25.37
N LYS A 45 19.54 -0.05 -26.03
CA LYS A 45 19.70 -1.51 -25.98
C LYS A 45 19.96 -2.02 -24.57
N PHE A 46 20.89 -1.38 -23.86
CA PHE A 46 21.25 -1.79 -22.50
C PHE A 46 20.04 -1.64 -21.57
N SER A 47 19.38 -0.48 -21.58
CA SER A 47 18.21 -0.26 -20.72
C SER A 47 17.01 -1.12 -21.10
N GLU A 48 16.76 -1.42 -22.38
CA GLU A 48 15.72 -2.37 -22.79
C GLU A 48 15.99 -3.78 -22.26
N SER A 49 17.26 -4.20 -22.30
CA SER A 49 17.67 -5.50 -21.75
C SER A 49 17.44 -5.56 -20.23
N LEU A 50 17.87 -4.54 -19.48
CA LEU A 50 17.65 -4.47 -18.03
C LEU A 50 16.16 -4.45 -17.68
N VAL A 51 15.38 -3.59 -18.33
CA VAL A 51 13.93 -3.47 -18.09
C VAL A 51 13.22 -4.80 -18.41
N SER A 52 13.60 -5.46 -19.50
CA SER A 52 13.05 -6.76 -19.85
C SER A 52 13.37 -7.81 -18.79
N HIS A 53 14.65 -7.95 -18.43
CA HIS A 53 15.09 -8.94 -17.47
C HIS A 53 14.47 -8.71 -16.09
N CYS A 54 14.51 -7.45 -15.61
CA CYS A 54 13.88 -7.06 -14.35
C CYS A 54 12.37 -7.37 -14.34
N ARG A 55 11.67 -7.14 -15.46
CA ARG A 55 10.24 -7.49 -15.59
C ARG A 55 9.99 -9.00 -15.55
N GLN A 56 10.85 -9.79 -16.19
CA GLN A 56 10.76 -11.26 -16.11
C GLN A 56 10.89 -11.74 -14.67
N LEU A 57 11.87 -11.22 -13.94
CA LEU A 57 12.09 -11.55 -12.54
C LEU A 57 10.91 -11.09 -11.67
N PHE A 58 10.43 -9.86 -11.87
CA PHE A 58 9.28 -9.32 -11.14
C PHE A 58 8.00 -10.13 -11.37
N ASN A 59 7.74 -10.58 -12.61
CA ASN A 59 6.56 -11.41 -12.92
C ASN A 59 6.60 -12.81 -12.28
N ASN A 60 7.79 -13.26 -11.85
CA ASN A 60 7.97 -14.51 -11.11
C ASN A 60 7.80 -14.35 -9.59
N VAL A 61 7.78 -13.10 -9.09
CA VAL A 61 7.51 -12.82 -7.68
C VAL A 61 6.04 -13.17 -7.39
N ARG A 62 5.82 -13.95 -6.33
CA ARG A 62 4.46 -14.26 -5.89
C ARG A 62 3.92 -13.09 -5.08
N GLU A 63 2.71 -12.65 -5.39
CA GLU A 63 1.99 -11.62 -4.61
C GLU A 63 1.91 -11.97 -3.13
N GLU A 64 1.68 -13.25 -2.84
CA GLU A 64 1.67 -13.81 -1.48
C GLU A 64 2.94 -13.51 -0.68
N ASP A 65 4.11 -13.55 -1.34
CA ASP A 65 5.40 -13.31 -0.71
C ASP A 65 5.68 -11.83 -0.45
N VAL A 66 4.90 -10.90 -1.02
CA VAL A 66 5.05 -9.45 -0.83
C VAL A 66 3.91 -8.89 0.03
N ILE A 67 2.66 -9.18 -0.32
CA ILE A 67 1.47 -8.64 0.32
C ILE A 67 1.23 -9.33 1.67
N TYR A 68 1.51 -10.63 1.77
CA TYR A 68 1.20 -11.46 2.95
C TYR A 68 2.45 -11.82 3.74
N TYR A 69 3.57 -11.18 3.41
CA TYR A 69 4.85 -11.39 4.07
C TYR A 69 4.70 -11.21 5.58
N LYS A 70 4.98 -12.28 6.35
CA LYS A 70 4.63 -12.36 7.77
C LYS A 70 5.82 -12.54 8.71
N SER A 71 7.04 -12.53 8.19
CA SER A 71 8.16 -13.05 8.98
C SER A 71 8.81 -11.99 9.89
N LYS A 72 8.92 -12.31 11.18
CA LYS A 72 9.92 -11.69 12.08
C LYS A 72 11.35 -12.14 11.75
N ASP A 73 11.47 -13.34 11.17
CA ASP A 73 12.71 -13.93 10.61
C ASP A 73 12.74 -13.73 9.10
N LYS A 74 13.46 -12.70 8.63
CA LYS A 74 13.53 -12.16 7.25
C LYS A 74 13.61 -13.15 6.06
N ARG A 75 13.68 -14.48 6.25
CA ARG A 75 13.92 -15.49 5.20
C ARG A 75 12.98 -16.70 5.18
N LYS A 76 12.09 -16.92 6.16
CA LYS A 76 11.20 -18.09 6.10
C LYS A 76 9.97 -17.81 5.24
N GLY A 77 10.05 -18.17 3.96
CA GLY A 77 8.87 -18.33 3.09
C GLY A 77 8.88 -17.56 1.78
N ALA A 78 9.59 -16.43 1.69
CA ALA A 78 9.53 -15.52 0.53
C ALA A 78 10.64 -15.75 -0.51
N TYR A 79 10.89 -17.01 -0.87
CA TYR A 79 11.96 -17.36 -1.81
C TYR A 79 11.72 -16.82 -3.23
N SER A 80 10.49 -16.38 -3.57
CA SER A 80 10.24 -15.79 -4.89
C SER A 80 10.85 -14.38 -5.06
N LEU A 81 11.23 -13.72 -3.97
CA LEU A 81 11.91 -12.42 -3.99
C LEU A 81 13.41 -12.52 -4.22
N ASP A 82 14.02 -13.65 -3.86
CA ASP A 82 15.47 -13.83 -3.91
C ASP A 82 16.04 -13.54 -5.31
N PRO A 83 15.48 -14.04 -6.43
CA PRO A 83 16.03 -13.77 -7.76
C PRO A 83 16.04 -12.28 -8.13
N LEU A 84 14.99 -11.53 -7.77
CA LEU A 84 14.91 -10.09 -8.06
C LEU A 84 15.86 -9.29 -7.16
N SER A 85 15.99 -9.70 -5.89
CA SER A 85 16.93 -9.10 -4.95
C SER A 85 18.39 -9.36 -5.36
N ASP A 86 18.71 -10.59 -5.75
CA ASP A 86 20.03 -11.01 -6.22
C ASP A 86 20.41 -10.26 -7.50
N TYR A 87 19.44 -10.10 -8.43
CA TYR A 87 19.61 -9.24 -9.60
C TYR A 87 19.95 -7.79 -9.23
N ALA A 88 19.21 -7.18 -8.31
CA ALA A 88 19.45 -5.79 -7.90
C ALA A 88 20.84 -5.62 -7.26
N GLY A 89 21.24 -6.56 -6.39
CA GLY A 89 22.58 -6.58 -5.79
C GLY A 89 23.70 -6.80 -6.81
N THR A 90 23.47 -7.69 -7.77
CA THR A 90 24.42 -7.98 -8.87
C THR A 90 24.59 -6.77 -9.78
N LEU A 91 23.48 -6.11 -10.16
CA LEU A 91 23.52 -4.89 -10.97
C LEU A 91 24.24 -3.74 -10.24
N GLN A 92 23.99 -3.57 -8.94
CA GLN A 92 24.73 -2.62 -8.10
C GLN A 92 26.24 -2.90 -8.15
N LEU A 93 26.66 -4.15 -7.90
CA LEU A 93 28.07 -4.55 -7.90
C LEU A 93 28.72 -4.38 -9.27
N MET A 94 28.01 -4.71 -10.35
CA MET A 94 28.47 -4.53 -11.72
C MET A 94 28.80 -3.06 -11.99
N VAL A 95 27.90 -2.13 -11.66
CA VAL A 95 28.10 -0.69 -11.82
C VAL A 95 29.32 -0.21 -11.04
N THR A 96 29.42 -0.59 -9.76
CA THR A 96 30.54 -0.20 -8.91
C THR A 96 31.86 -0.71 -9.47
N THR A 97 31.93 -1.99 -9.87
CA THR A 97 33.15 -2.65 -10.35
C THR A 97 33.63 -2.05 -11.69
N LEU A 98 32.71 -1.81 -12.64
CA LEU A 98 33.05 -1.23 -13.93
C LEU A 98 33.63 0.18 -13.81
N ILE A 99 33.14 0.99 -12.88
CA ILE A 99 33.64 2.35 -12.66
C ILE A 99 34.93 2.34 -11.82
N ALA A 100 34.93 1.65 -10.69
CA ALA A 100 36.06 1.63 -9.77
C ALA A 100 37.30 0.96 -10.38
N GLY A 101 37.11 -0.01 -11.27
CA GLY A 101 38.18 -0.67 -12.02
C GLY A 101 38.92 0.25 -13.02
N GLN A 102 38.42 1.44 -13.31
CA GLN A 102 39.04 2.34 -14.28
C GLN A 102 40.26 3.07 -13.68
N GLU A 103 41.46 2.78 -14.21
CA GLU A 103 42.70 3.46 -13.83
C GLU A 103 42.75 4.92 -14.33
N ASP A 104 42.23 5.21 -15.54
CA ASP A 104 42.19 6.55 -16.10
C ASP A 104 41.04 7.37 -15.48
N PRO A 105 41.32 8.48 -14.75
CA PRO A 105 40.29 9.32 -14.16
C PRO A 105 39.29 9.92 -15.16
N THR A 106 39.69 10.13 -16.42
CA THR A 106 38.81 10.62 -17.48
C THR A 106 37.86 9.52 -17.97
N LYS A 107 38.36 8.29 -18.15
CA LYS A 107 37.49 7.14 -18.43
C LYS A 107 36.52 6.88 -17.29
N ARG A 108 36.99 6.96 -16.04
CA ARG A 108 36.14 6.80 -14.86
C ARG A 108 34.98 7.80 -14.84
N ALA A 109 35.26 9.08 -15.11
CA ALA A 109 34.21 10.10 -15.20
C ALA A 109 33.21 9.82 -16.35
N PHE A 110 33.70 9.32 -17.49
CA PHE A 110 32.85 8.90 -18.60
C PHE A 110 31.94 7.72 -18.23
N TYR A 111 32.48 6.67 -17.60
CA TYR A 111 31.71 5.50 -17.18
C TYR A 111 30.64 5.91 -16.17
N TYR A 112 31.01 6.72 -15.16
CA TYR A 112 30.06 7.27 -14.20
C TYR A 112 28.93 8.06 -14.89
N GLU A 113 29.26 8.90 -15.88
CA GLU A 113 28.28 9.63 -16.67
C GLU A 113 27.36 8.72 -17.49
N MET A 114 27.89 7.66 -18.11
CA MET A 114 27.10 6.66 -18.84
C MET A 114 26.10 5.95 -17.90
N PHE A 115 26.51 5.61 -16.69
CA PHE A 115 25.62 5.00 -15.71
C PHE A 115 24.58 5.96 -15.13
N ILE A 116 24.85 7.27 -15.02
CA ILE A 116 23.80 8.28 -14.76
C ILE A 116 22.74 8.24 -15.85
N GLN A 117 23.15 8.21 -17.12
CA GLN A 117 22.21 8.17 -18.24
C GLN A 117 21.42 6.85 -18.26
N LEU A 118 22.08 5.71 -17.99
CA LEU A 118 21.44 4.41 -17.91
C LEU A 118 20.42 4.31 -16.76
N MET A 119 20.76 4.84 -15.58
CA MET A 119 19.85 4.97 -14.43
C MET A 119 18.61 5.78 -14.81
N ASN A 120 18.79 6.97 -15.42
CA ASN A 120 17.68 7.78 -15.89
C ASN A 120 16.85 7.05 -16.97
N SER A 121 17.48 6.26 -17.84
CA SER A 121 16.77 5.43 -18.82
C SER A 121 15.88 4.38 -18.17
N CYS A 122 16.36 3.67 -17.14
CA CYS A 122 15.54 2.70 -16.41
C CYS A 122 14.40 3.40 -15.66
N TYR A 123 14.70 4.50 -14.94
CA TYR A 123 13.71 5.28 -14.19
C TYR A 123 12.58 5.81 -15.08
N ARG A 124 12.92 6.39 -16.24
CA ARG A 124 11.96 6.92 -17.22
C ARG A 124 11.24 5.83 -18.01
N LYS A 125 11.66 4.57 -17.93
CA LYS A 125 10.98 3.41 -18.52
C LYS A 125 10.08 2.68 -17.51
N GLY A 126 9.97 3.21 -16.30
CA GLY A 126 9.19 2.63 -15.21
C GLY A 126 9.90 1.54 -14.42
N ASP A 127 11.17 1.24 -14.69
CA ASP A 127 11.95 0.24 -13.94
C ASP A 127 12.68 0.88 -12.76
N LEU A 128 11.98 0.96 -11.63
CA LEU A 128 12.48 1.57 -10.40
C LEU A 128 13.45 0.65 -9.66
N THR A 129 13.37 -0.67 -9.85
CA THR A 129 14.30 -1.63 -9.26
C THR A 129 15.69 -1.46 -9.87
N SER A 130 15.82 -1.50 -11.20
CA SER A 130 17.12 -1.31 -11.87
C SER A 130 17.66 0.09 -11.68
N ALA A 131 16.80 1.12 -11.73
CA ALA A 131 17.22 2.50 -11.48
C ALA A 131 17.79 2.67 -10.06
N THR A 132 17.14 2.08 -9.06
CA THR A 132 17.61 2.09 -7.67
C THR A 132 18.93 1.34 -7.51
N ALA A 133 19.08 0.16 -8.12
CA ALA A 133 20.31 -0.62 -8.07
C ALA A 133 21.51 0.17 -8.65
N ILE A 134 21.34 0.81 -9.81
CA ILE A 134 22.39 1.64 -10.42
C ILE A 134 22.69 2.85 -9.53
N TRP A 135 21.67 3.51 -8.99
CA TRP A 135 21.82 4.66 -8.09
C TRP A 135 22.61 4.31 -6.82
N ILE A 136 22.30 3.18 -6.18
CA ILE A 136 23.06 2.66 -5.03
C ILE A 136 24.50 2.34 -5.47
N GLY A 137 24.70 1.74 -6.65
CA GLY A 137 26.03 1.42 -7.19
C GLY A 137 26.91 2.67 -7.39
N LEU A 138 26.31 3.78 -7.85
CA LEU A 138 26.98 5.08 -8.01
C LEU A 138 27.32 5.75 -6.66
N ARG A 139 26.52 5.50 -5.61
CA ARG A 139 26.74 6.03 -4.24
C ARG A 139 27.63 5.15 -3.37
N SER A 140 27.83 3.90 -3.76
CA SER A 140 28.56 2.90 -2.99
C SER A 140 29.97 3.39 -2.65
N HIS A 141 30.37 3.26 -1.39
CA HIS A 141 31.72 3.59 -0.88
C HIS A 141 32.23 4.97 -1.23
N ASN A 142 31.31 5.94 -1.34
CA ASN A 142 31.60 7.31 -1.75
C ASN A 142 32.31 7.40 -3.12
N LEU A 143 32.00 6.50 -4.07
CA LEU A 143 32.59 6.48 -5.41
C LEU A 143 32.56 7.87 -6.08
N GLY A 144 31.48 8.64 -5.89
CA GLY A 144 31.36 10.02 -6.36
C GLY A 144 32.46 10.98 -5.89
N ASN A 145 33.11 10.73 -4.74
CA ASN A 145 34.25 11.53 -4.27
C ASN A 145 35.53 11.31 -5.09
N TYR A 146 35.60 10.20 -5.84
CA TYR A 146 36.73 9.81 -6.67
C TYR A 146 36.50 10.03 -8.16
N VAL A 147 35.37 10.65 -8.48
CA VAL A 147 35.02 11.10 -9.81
C VAL A 147 35.05 12.62 -9.82
N ASP A 148 35.81 13.20 -10.75
CA ASP A 148 35.78 14.65 -10.94
C ASP A 148 34.45 15.03 -11.59
N MET A 149 33.44 15.33 -10.76
CA MET A 149 32.11 15.72 -11.21
C MET A 149 32.13 16.94 -12.15
N LYS A 150 33.17 17.79 -12.12
CA LYS A 150 33.32 18.90 -13.07
C LYS A 150 33.60 18.42 -14.50
N ARG A 151 33.98 17.14 -14.65
CA ARG A 151 34.12 16.42 -15.91
C ARG A 151 32.85 15.67 -16.29
N ILE A 152 31.74 15.83 -15.61
CA ILE A 152 30.47 15.28 -16.09
C ILE A 152 29.74 16.41 -16.81
N SER A 153 29.08 16.10 -17.94
CA SER A 153 28.32 17.12 -18.66
C SER A 153 27.29 17.79 -17.74
N ALA A 154 26.98 19.06 -18.03
CA ALA A 154 26.00 19.80 -17.24
C ALA A 154 24.64 19.09 -17.21
N LYS A 155 24.23 18.50 -18.35
CA LYS A 155 22.95 17.78 -18.46
C LYS A 155 22.93 16.54 -17.56
N SER A 156 23.98 15.72 -17.58
CA SER A 156 24.06 14.54 -16.71
C SER A 156 24.16 14.90 -15.23
N ARG A 157 24.84 15.99 -14.87
CA ARG A 157 24.84 16.48 -13.48
C ARG A 157 23.47 16.91 -12.98
N LEU A 158 22.69 17.59 -13.82
CA LEU A 158 21.32 17.95 -13.48
C LEU A 158 20.44 16.70 -13.34
N LEU A 159 20.57 15.75 -14.28
CA LEU A 159 19.86 14.47 -14.19
C LEU A 159 20.22 13.69 -12.92
N TRP A 160 21.50 13.68 -12.53
CA TRP A 160 21.95 13.08 -11.28
C TRP A 160 21.26 13.73 -10.09
N GLN A 161 21.25 15.07 -10.00
CA GLN A 161 20.60 15.78 -8.89
C GLN A 161 19.08 15.52 -8.84
N GLU A 162 18.40 15.53 -9.99
CA GLU A 162 16.98 15.23 -10.08
C GLU A 162 16.68 13.79 -9.64
N CYS A 163 17.41 12.81 -10.18
CA CYS A 163 17.20 11.40 -9.85
C CYS A 163 17.61 11.07 -8.42
N ASP A 164 18.64 11.72 -7.86
CA ASP A 164 19.07 11.49 -6.49
C ASP A 164 17.97 11.82 -5.48
N VAL A 165 17.28 12.95 -5.67
CA VAL A 165 16.13 13.34 -4.83
C VAL A 165 14.94 12.39 -5.03
N GLU A 166 14.61 12.08 -6.28
CA GLU A 166 13.43 11.25 -6.57
C GLU A 166 13.62 9.79 -6.11
N LEU A 167 14.80 9.20 -6.36
CA LEU A 167 15.11 7.84 -5.93
C LEU A 167 15.26 7.72 -4.41
N ASP A 168 15.74 8.77 -3.72
CA ASP A 168 15.75 8.82 -2.25
C ASP A 168 14.31 8.81 -1.69
N ARG A 169 13.40 9.60 -2.28
CA ARG A 169 11.96 9.59 -1.92
C ARG A 169 11.31 8.23 -2.17
N ILE A 170 11.63 7.57 -3.27
CA ILE A 170 11.12 6.23 -3.62
C ILE A 170 11.63 5.17 -2.64
N ASN A 171 12.85 5.31 -2.12
CA ASN A 171 13.47 4.32 -1.24
C ASN A 171 13.35 4.65 0.26
N SER A 172 12.70 5.77 0.59
CA SER A 172 12.35 6.13 1.97
C SER A 172 11.02 5.50 2.39
N PRO A 173 10.96 4.74 3.51
CA PRO A 173 9.72 4.17 4.02
C PRO A 173 8.63 5.22 4.35
N VAL A 174 9.01 6.49 4.52
CA VAL A 174 8.07 7.57 4.86
C VAL A 174 7.34 8.08 3.62
N THR A 175 8.01 8.10 2.47
CA THR A 175 7.51 8.75 1.24
C THR A 175 7.26 7.78 0.09
N THR A 176 7.73 6.54 0.18
CA THR A 176 7.77 5.60 -0.94
C THR A 176 6.39 5.36 -1.57
N LEU A 177 5.32 5.20 -0.78
CA LEU A 177 3.97 4.98 -1.34
C LEU A 177 3.51 6.17 -2.18
N ILE A 178 3.64 7.38 -1.63
CA ILE A 178 3.25 8.62 -2.31
C ILE A 178 4.13 8.84 -3.54
N ALA A 179 5.43 8.60 -3.44
CA ALA A 179 6.37 8.74 -4.54
C ALA A 179 6.06 7.78 -5.70
N HIS A 180 5.74 6.51 -5.41
CA HIS A 180 5.32 5.56 -6.44
C HIS A 180 4.02 6.02 -7.13
N GLU A 181 3.00 6.43 -6.37
CA GLU A 181 1.73 6.93 -6.92
C GLU A 181 1.92 8.21 -7.77
N GLU A 182 2.73 9.17 -7.32
CA GLU A 182 3.08 10.37 -8.09
C GLU A 182 3.76 10.03 -9.41
N LEU A 183 4.68 9.07 -9.41
CA LEU A 183 5.39 8.64 -10.63
C LEU A 183 4.47 7.97 -11.63
N ARG A 184 3.54 7.14 -11.15
CA ARG A 184 2.51 6.55 -12.02
C ARG A 184 1.70 7.62 -12.73
N ARG A 185 1.25 8.65 -11.99
CA ARG A 185 0.50 9.78 -12.56
C ARG A 185 1.35 10.59 -13.55
N LYS A 186 2.64 10.78 -13.25
CA LYS A 186 3.58 11.57 -14.04
C LYS A 186 3.94 10.91 -15.36
N PHE A 187 4.28 9.62 -15.36
CA PHE A 187 4.75 8.92 -16.56
C PHE A 187 3.61 8.24 -17.33
N LYS A 188 2.55 7.79 -16.66
CA LYS A 188 1.48 6.98 -17.27
C LYS A 188 2.03 5.73 -17.98
N GLU A 189 3.07 5.16 -17.39
CA GLU A 189 3.76 3.97 -17.86
C GLU A 189 3.69 2.86 -16.82
N VAL A 190 3.81 1.61 -17.27
CA VAL A 190 3.83 0.42 -16.39
C VAL A 190 5.08 0.45 -15.53
N LEU A 191 4.90 0.41 -14.20
CA LEU A 191 6.00 0.45 -13.25
C LEU A 191 6.42 -0.94 -12.76
N ILE A 192 7.71 -1.19 -12.73
CA ILE A 192 8.33 -2.22 -11.88
C ILE A 192 8.76 -1.49 -10.59
N PRO A 193 8.05 -1.69 -9.47
CA PRO A 193 8.27 -0.91 -8.25
C PRO A 193 9.61 -1.25 -7.57
N SER A 194 10.09 -0.36 -6.70
CA SER A 194 11.17 -0.72 -5.76
C SER A 194 10.55 -1.47 -4.57
N LEU A 195 10.74 -2.79 -4.51
CA LEU A 195 10.05 -3.64 -3.53
C LEU A 195 10.60 -3.51 -2.11
N ASN A 196 11.90 -3.28 -1.93
CA ASN A 196 12.52 -3.20 -0.59
C ASN A 196 11.81 -2.22 0.37
N PRO A 197 11.60 -0.94 0.01
CA PRO A 197 10.90 0.00 0.89
C PRO A 197 9.42 -0.37 1.08
N LEU A 198 8.77 -0.97 0.08
CA LEU A 198 7.37 -1.41 0.16
C LEU A 198 7.20 -2.61 1.10
N ILE A 199 8.14 -3.56 1.11
CA ILE A 199 8.17 -4.69 2.05
C ILE A 199 8.33 -4.17 3.48
N GLN A 200 9.15 -3.14 3.71
CA GLN A 200 9.27 -2.54 5.03
C GLN A 200 7.97 -1.88 5.49
N ILE A 201 7.27 -1.16 4.61
CA ILE A 201 5.94 -0.62 4.92
C ILE A 201 4.96 -1.74 5.22
N GLN A 202 4.96 -2.79 4.40
CA GLN A 202 4.08 -3.94 4.60
C GLN A 202 4.26 -4.53 6.00
N ALA A 203 5.50 -4.73 6.44
CA ALA A 203 5.80 -5.24 7.77
C ALA A 203 5.27 -4.31 8.88
N ASN A 204 5.44 -3.00 8.73
CA ASN A 204 4.94 -2.02 9.69
C ASN A 204 3.41 -1.99 9.74
N CYS A 205 2.73 -1.98 8.59
CA CYS A 205 1.26 -2.04 8.51
C CYS A 205 0.75 -3.36 9.12
N LYS A 206 1.47 -4.46 8.92
CA LYS A 206 1.12 -5.78 9.46
C LYS A 206 1.21 -5.82 10.97
N GLU A 207 2.23 -5.19 11.56
CA GLU A 207 2.39 -5.07 13.01
C GLU A 207 1.23 -4.28 13.63
N VAL A 208 0.90 -3.10 13.07
CA VAL A 208 -0.25 -2.30 13.52
C VAL A 208 -1.56 -3.08 13.40
N TYR A 209 -1.75 -3.82 12.32
CA TYR A 209 -2.91 -4.69 12.15
C TYR A 209 -2.97 -5.79 13.21
N ASP A 210 -1.85 -6.48 13.49
CA ASP A 210 -1.82 -7.56 14.49
C ASP A 210 -2.12 -7.05 15.90
N ASP A 211 -1.66 -5.84 16.24
CA ASP A 211 -1.97 -5.19 17.51
C ASP A 211 -3.47 -4.83 17.60
N ARG A 212 -4.04 -4.24 16.54
CA ARG A 212 -5.49 -3.95 16.48
C ARG A 212 -6.33 -5.23 16.52
N LEU A 213 -5.88 -6.28 15.85
CA LEU A 213 -6.51 -7.60 15.87
C LEU A 213 -6.51 -8.20 17.28
N ALA A 214 -5.38 -8.15 17.98
CA ALA A 214 -5.28 -8.61 19.35
C ALA A 214 -6.19 -7.80 20.29
N GLN A 215 -6.22 -6.48 20.14
CA GLN A 215 -7.13 -5.61 20.89
C GLN A 215 -8.60 -5.95 20.63
N ALA A 216 -9.00 -6.15 19.37
CA ALA A 216 -10.34 -6.58 19.00
C ALA A 216 -10.72 -7.91 19.66
N GLN A 217 -9.82 -8.89 19.62
CA GLN A 217 -10.05 -10.20 20.24
C GLN A 217 -10.18 -10.12 21.76
N GLU A 218 -9.35 -9.32 22.44
CA GLU A 218 -9.48 -9.10 23.88
C GLU A 218 -10.79 -8.37 24.24
N LYS A 219 -11.18 -7.36 23.45
CA LYS A 219 -12.45 -6.66 23.66
C LYS A 219 -13.65 -7.57 23.44
N LEU A 220 -13.59 -8.46 22.45
CA LEU A 220 -14.60 -9.51 22.26
C LEU A 220 -14.68 -10.45 23.47
N LYS A 221 -13.56 -10.89 24.04
CA LYS A 221 -13.57 -11.72 25.27
C LYS A 221 -14.24 -11.01 26.45
N GLU A 222 -14.19 -9.69 26.50
CA GLU A 222 -14.85 -8.89 27.53
C GLU A 222 -16.36 -8.72 27.28
N ILE A 223 -16.74 -8.42 26.04
CA ILE A 223 -18.11 -8.05 25.67
C ILE A 223 -18.99 -9.29 25.41
N GLU A 224 -18.49 -10.32 24.74
CA GLU A 224 -19.28 -11.51 24.41
C GLU A 224 -19.95 -12.17 25.62
N PRO A 225 -19.31 -12.33 26.80
CA PRO A 225 -19.98 -12.87 27.97
C PRO A 225 -21.13 -11.98 28.47
N LYS A 226 -21.02 -10.65 28.35
CA LYS A 226 -22.07 -9.70 28.74
C LYS A 226 -23.25 -9.80 27.78
N LEU A 227 -22.99 -9.83 26.47
CA LEU A 227 -24.02 -10.06 25.44
C LEU A 227 -24.72 -11.41 25.64
N ARG A 228 -23.96 -12.50 25.83
CA ARG A 228 -24.54 -13.83 26.09
C ARG A 228 -25.35 -13.88 27.38
N LYS A 229 -25.04 -13.06 28.39
CA LYS A 229 -25.83 -12.96 29.61
C LYS A 229 -27.18 -12.29 29.32
N LEU A 230 -27.18 -11.17 28.60
CA LEU A 230 -28.40 -10.51 28.14
C LEU A 230 -29.25 -11.48 27.29
N ASP A 231 -28.62 -12.19 26.35
CA ASP A 231 -29.31 -13.20 25.53
C ASP A 231 -29.96 -14.28 26.38
N ARG A 232 -29.28 -14.79 27.41
CA ARG A 232 -29.86 -15.80 28.31
C ARG A 232 -31.02 -15.26 29.13
N GLU A 233 -30.96 -14.00 29.56
CA GLU A 233 -32.03 -13.35 30.31
C GLU A 233 -33.26 -13.16 29.42
N MET A 234 -33.06 -12.63 28.21
CA MET A 234 -34.10 -12.49 27.20
C MET A 234 -34.71 -13.84 26.80
N HIS A 235 -33.91 -14.88 26.54
CA HIS A 235 -34.41 -16.22 26.22
C HIS A 235 -35.22 -16.84 27.38
N ARG A 236 -34.78 -16.65 28.63
CA ARG A 236 -35.53 -17.15 29.79
C ARG A 236 -36.90 -16.52 29.87
N LEU A 237 -36.98 -15.21 29.68
CA LEU A 237 -38.25 -14.50 29.66
C LEU A 237 -39.09 -14.94 28.47
N LEU A 238 -38.55 -14.93 27.26
CA LEU A 238 -39.26 -15.37 26.05
C LEU A 238 -39.87 -16.77 26.23
N ASN A 239 -39.11 -17.72 26.77
CA ASN A 239 -39.63 -19.06 27.08
C ASN A 239 -40.76 -19.01 28.12
N GLN A 240 -40.68 -18.17 29.15
CA GLN A 240 -41.78 -18.00 30.12
C GLN A 240 -43.04 -17.47 29.42
N LEU A 241 -42.89 -16.46 28.56
CA LEU A 241 -44.01 -15.87 27.80
C LEU A 241 -44.66 -16.87 26.85
N GLN A 242 -43.90 -17.80 26.27
CA GLN A 242 -44.45 -18.83 25.38
C GLN A 242 -45.36 -19.84 26.11
N PHE A 243 -45.20 -20.02 27.42
CA PHE A 243 -46.04 -20.91 28.23
C PHE A 243 -47.03 -20.15 29.11
N ASP A 244 -46.94 -18.82 29.17
CA ASP A 244 -47.88 -17.97 29.86
C ASP A 244 -49.12 -17.74 28.99
N ASN A 245 -50.30 -18.07 29.52
CA ASN A 245 -51.59 -17.77 28.88
C ASN A 245 -52.37 -16.73 29.68
N SER A 246 -51.70 -16.06 30.63
CA SER A 246 -52.31 -15.09 31.52
C SER A 246 -52.50 -13.76 30.81
N ILE A 247 -53.59 -13.07 31.13
CA ILE A 247 -53.80 -11.67 30.70
C ILE A 247 -53.05 -10.77 31.68
N TRP A 248 -52.19 -9.90 31.17
CA TRP A 248 -51.43 -8.96 31.99
C TRP A 248 -52.28 -7.78 32.43
N SER A 249 -51.94 -7.19 33.58
CA SER A 249 -52.48 -5.88 33.93
C SER A 249 -51.89 -4.80 33.00
N GLN A 250 -52.62 -3.72 32.78
CA GLN A 250 -52.13 -2.57 31.99
C GLN A 250 -50.78 -2.06 32.52
N GLU A 251 -50.66 -1.90 33.84
CA GLU A 251 -49.42 -1.44 34.47
C GLU A 251 -48.22 -2.37 34.20
N TYR A 252 -48.44 -3.69 34.21
CA TYR A 252 -47.39 -4.66 33.94
C TYR A 252 -47.01 -4.71 32.47
N TYR A 253 -48.00 -4.66 31.57
CA TYR A 253 -47.77 -4.57 30.13
C TYR A 253 -47.01 -3.29 29.76
N ASP A 254 -47.41 -2.13 30.29
CA ASP A 254 -46.73 -0.86 30.04
C ASP A 254 -45.27 -0.92 30.52
N TYR A 255 -45.02 -1.51 31.69
CA TYR A 255 -43.65 -1.71 32.18
C TYR A 255 -42.83 -2.61 31.24
N MET A 256 -43.36 -3.77 30.84
CA MET A 256 -42.62 -4.72 30.02
C MET A 256 -42.35 -4.16 28.61
N SER A 257 -43.33 -3.51 28.00
CA SER A 257 -43.25 -2.96 26.65
C SER A 257 -42.39 -1.70 26.55
N THR A 258 -42.44 -0.81 27.56
CA THR A 258 -41.76 0.50 27.47
C THR A 258 -40.49 0.59 28.30
N VAL A 259 -40.39 -0.10 29.43
CA VAL A 259 -39.23 -0.02 30.33
C VAL A 259 -38.29 -1.18 30.10
N TYR A 260 -38.77 -2.43 30.20
CA TYR A 260 -37.91 -3.61 30.13
C TYR A 260 -37.28 -3.80 28.74
N LEU A 261 -38.08 -3.73 27.67
CA LEU A 261 -37.56 -3.82 26.30
C LEU A 261 -36.56 -2.69 25.99
N SER A 262 -36.90 -1.45 26.35
CA SER A 262 -36.00 -0.30 26.17
C SER A 262 -34.70 -0.45 26.95
N GLN A 263 -34.75 -1.01 28.16
CA GLN A 263 -33.56 -1.29 28.95
C GLN A 263 -32.68 -2.36 28.29
N CYS A 264 -33.28 -3.47 27.83
CA CYS A 264 -32.56 -4.51 27.10
C CYS A 264 -31.90 -3.93 25.84
N GLN A 265 -32.65 -3.16 25.05
CA GLN A 265 -32.14 -2.50 23.85
C GLN A 265 -31.00 -1.52 24.15
N PHE A 266 -31.13 -0.74 25.23
CA PHE A 266 -30.14 0.24 25.63
C PHE A 266 -28.84 -0.42 26.09
N GLU A 267 -28.92 -1.40 27.01
CA GLU A 267 -27.76 -2.14 27.50
C GLU A 267 -27.06 -2.88 26.37
N TYR A 268 -27.85 -3.47 25.47
CA TYR A 268 -27.37 -4.13 24.27
C TYR A 268 -26.60 -3.18 23.34
N SER A 269 -27.22 -2.04 23.01
CA SER A 269 -26.62 -1.03 22.13
C SER A 269 -25.38 -0.39 22.75
N CYS A 270 -25.37 -0.21 24.08
CA CYS A 270 -24.19 0.30 24.79
C CYS A 270 -22.99 -0.65 24.67
N LEU A 271 -23.21 -1.96 24.81
CA LEU A 271 -22.14 -2.95 24.68
C LEU A 271 -21.58 -3.02 23.26
N LEU A 272 -22.44 -2.97 22.23
CA LEU A 272 -21.96 -2.91 20.86
C LEU A 272 -21.21 -1.60 20.57
N ARG A 273 -21.74 -0.47 21.04
CA ARG A 273 -21.05 0.81 20.89
C ARG A 273 -19.70 0.81 21.60
N GLU A 274 -19.58 0.19 22.77
CA GLU A 274 -18.32 0.04 23.48
C GLU A 274 -17.29 -0.79 22.69
N TYR A 275 -17.74 -1.80 21.94
CA TYR A 275 -16.90 -2.55 21.01
C TYR A 275 -16.44 -1.67 19.83
N ASP A 276 -17.39 -0.99 19.18
CA ASP A 276 -17.13 -0.16 17.99
C ASP A 276 -16.23 1.04 18.32
N GLU A 277 -16.45 1.71 19.45
CA GLU A 277 -15.62 2.83 19.94
C GLU A 277 -14.17 2.38 20.21
N CYS A 278 -13.97 1.12 20.62
CA CYS A 278 -12.63 0.58 20.88
C CYS A 278 -11.83 0.37 19.58
N LEU A 279 -12.50 0.08 18.46
CA LEU A 279 -11.83 -0.34 17.21
C LEU A 279 -11.89 0.72 16.10
N GLY A 280 -12.80 1.69 16.20
CA GLY A 280 -13.06 2.70 15.19
C GLY A 280 -13.82 2.15 13.98
N TYR A 281 -14.33 3.04 13.13
CA TYR A 281 -15.01 2.67 11.88
C TYR A 281 -14.00 2.45 10.74
N PRO A 282 -14.13 1.42 9.88
CA PRO A 282 -15.16 0.37 9.86
C PRO A 282 -14.85 -0.87 10.75
N GLY A 283 -13.78 -0.82 11.52
CA GLY A 283 -13.34 -1.90 12.42
C GLY A 283 -12.00 -2.49 12.01
N VAL A 284 -11.76 -3.74 12.40
CA VAL A 284 -10.58 -4.53 12.00
C VAL A 284 -11.03 -5.61 11.03
N ALA A 285 -10.42 -5.65 9.84
CA ALA A 285 -10.76 -6.68 8.85
C ALA A 285 -10.29 -8.07 9.30
N LYS A 286 -11.00 -9.13 8.89
CA LYS A 286 -10.57 -10.52 9.17
C LYS A 286 -9.25 -10.88 8.50
N GLU A 287 -8.94 -10.23 7.39
CA GLU A 287 -7.73 -10.46 6.61
C GLU A 287 -6.95 -9.16 6.46
N PHE A 288 -5.63 -9.21 6.71
CA PHE A 288 -4.75 -8.03 6.67
C PHE A 288 -4.82 -7.24 5.37
N HIS A 289 -4.80 -7.92 4.22
CA HIS A 289 -4.76 -7.27 2.91
C HIS A 289 -6.07 -6.53 2.56
N LYS A 290 -7.15 -6.78 3.32
CA LYS A 290 -8.43 -6.07 3.23
C LYS A 290 -8.61 -4.99 4.30
N ASP A 291 -7.65 -4.86 5.21
CA ASP A 291 -7.68 -3.84 6.25
C ASP A 291 -7.31 -2.47 5.69
N GLN A 292 -7.98 -1.42 6.19
CA GLN A 292 -7.76 -0.04 5.74
C GLN A 292 -6.29 0.40 5.85
N ASN A 293 -5.54 -0.14 6.82
CA ASN A 293 -4.12 0.18 6.99
C ASN A 293 -3.23 -0.35 5.85
N ALA A 294 -3.67 -1.41 5.16
CA ALA A 294 -2.94 -2.04 4.07
C ALA A 294 -3.44 -1.64 2.68
N GLU A 295 -4.67 -1.13 2.59
CA GLU A 295 -5.42 -0.85 1.35
C GLU A 295 -4.59 -0.13 0.28
N HIS A 296 -3.91 0.98 0.62
CA HIS A 296 -3.12 1.73 -0.34
C HIS A 296 -1.90 0.98 -0.87
N LEU A 297 -1.21 0.24 0.00
CA LEU A 297 -0.06 -0.57 -0.38
C LEU A 297 -0.49 -1.74 -1.29
N VAL A 298 -1.55 -2.44 -0.89
CA VAL A 298 -2.10 -3.59 -1.63
C VAL A 298 -2.54 -3.14 -3.01
N ARG A 299 -3.34 -2.07 -3.11
CA ARG A 299 -3.77 -1.51 -4.40
C ARG A 299 -2.61 -1.11 -5.31
N LEU A 300 -1.55 -0.52 -4.76
CA LEU A 300 -0.37 -0.16 -5.55
C LEU A 300 0.30 -1.42 -6.12
N LEU A 301 0.56 -2.41 -5.27
CA LEU A 301 1.23 -3.66 -5.65
C LEU A 301 0.41 -4.50 -6.62
N ASP A 302 -0.87 -4.71 -6.35
CA ASP A 302 -1.78 -5.48 -7.21
C ASP A 302 -1.81 -4.92 -8.62
N ARG A 303 -1.94 -3.59 -8.73
CA ARG A 303 -1.89 -2.91 -10.02
C ARG A 303 -0.54 -3.09 -10.70
N CYS A 304 0.58 -2.96 -9.99
CA CYS A 304 1.90 -3.19 -10.57
C CYS A 304 2.06 -4.64 -11.07
N PHE A 305 1.59 -5.64 -10.32
CA PHE A 305 1.61 -7.03 -10.75
C PHE A 305 0.72 -7.26 -11.98
N GLN A 306 -0.51 -6.76 -11.96
CA GLN A 306 -1.44 -6.89 -13.07
C GLN A 306 -0.89 -6.27 -14.35
N GLU A 307 -0.47 -5.00 -14.28
CA GLU A 307 0.06 -4.26 -15.43
C GLU A 307 1.29 -4.96 -16.04
N ASN A 308 2.23 -5.47 -15.24
CA ASN A 308 3.42 -6.13 -15.77
C ASN A 308 3.14 -7.52 -16.36
N ARG A 309 2.11 -8.24 -15.88
CA ARG A 309 1.72 -9.54 -16.43
C ARG A 309 1.00 -9.44 -17.77
N GLU A 310 0.30 -8.34 -18.02
CA GLU A 310 -0.39 -8.08 -19.28
C GLU A 310 0.58 -7.76 -20.44
N LEU A 311 1.81 -7.36 -20.13
CA LEU A 311 2.81 -7.00 -21.13
C LEU A 311 3.44 -8.22 -21.80
N LYS A 312 3.57 -8.16 -23.13
CA LYS A 312 4.44 -9.09 -23.87
C LYS A 312 5.90 -8.76 -23.58
N ILE A 313 6.62 -9.72 -23.02
CA ILE A 313 8.02 -9.55 -22.66
C ILE A 313 8.92 -9.96 -23.83
N SER A 314 9.66 -9.00 -24.39
CA SER A 314 10.76 -9.31 -25.33
C SER A 314 11.91 -9.97 -24.57
N PRO A 315 12.62 -10.95 -25.11
CA PRO A 315 13.77 -11.53 -24.42
C PRO A 315 14.87 -10.47 -24.21
N PRO A 316 15.55 -10.45 -23.05
CA PRO A 316 16.70 -9.57 -22.81
C PRO A 316 17.88 -9.93 -23.71
N ASP A 317 18.80 -8.98 -23.89
CA ASP A 317 20.03 -9.19 -24.65
C ASP A 317 20.95 -10.17 -23.88
N GLY A 318 21.33 -11.25 -24.55
CA GLY A 318 22.19 -12.30 -23.97
C GLY A 318 23.55 -11.81 -23.51
N LYS A 319 24.09 -10.71 -24.07
CA LYS A 319 25.36 -10.12 -23.60
C LYS A 319 25.22 -9.48 -22.21
N VAL A 320 24.11 -8.78 -21.98
CA VAL A 320 23.84 -8.14 -20.68
C VAL A 320 23.57 -9.20 -19.63
N LEU A 321 22.84 -10.27 -19.97
CA LEU A 321 22.64 -11.41 -19.07
C LEU A 321 23.96 -12.10 -18.72
N ALA A 322 24.79 -12.42 -19.72
CA ALA A 322 26.07 -13.06 -19.48
C ALA A 322 26.98 -12.21 -18.58
N LEU A 323 26.94 -10.87 -18.72
CA LEU A 323 27.66 -9.97 -17.83
C LEU A 323 27.14 -10.03 -16.39
N LEU A 324 25.82 -10.05 -16.18
CA LEU A 324 25.21 -10.17 -14.86
C LEU A 324 25.55 -11.53 -14.23
N ASP A 325 25.44 -12.62 -14.97
CA ASP A 325 25.78 -13.97 -14.52
C ASP A 325 27.26 -14.08 -14.09
N GLU A 326 28.18 -13.47 -14.86
CA GLU A 326 29.61 -13.44 -14.52
C GLU A 326 29.88 -12.65 -13.23
N VAL A 327 29.18 -11.53 -13.01
CA VAL A 327 29.30 -10.74 -11.77
C VAL A 327 28.69 -11.48 -10.59
N GLU A 328 27.57 -12.17 -10.78
CA GLU A 328 26.94 -12.99 -9.75
C GLU A 328 27.87 -14.14 -9.32
N GLU A 329 28.45 -14.86 -10.28
CA GLU A 329 29.38 -15.96 -10.02
C GLU A 329 30.63 -15.46 -9.29
N PHE A 330 31.14 -14.28 -9.67
CA PHE A 330 32.24 -13.63 -8.98
C PHE A 330 31.89 -13.32 -7.52
N ASN A 331 30.71 -12.75 -7.25
CA ASN A 331 30.24 -12.44 -5.90
C ASN A 331 30.06 -13.71 -5.03
N ARG A 332 29.60 -14.82 -5.64
CA ARG A 332 29.49 -16.12 -4.97
C ARG A 332 30.87 -16.74 -4.66
N THR A 333 31.82 -16.60 -5.57
CA THR A 333 33.17 -17.19 -5.45
C THR A 333 34.02 -16.44 -4.44
N TYR A 334 33.86 -15.11 -4.35
CA TYR A 334 34.60 -14.26 -3.43
C TYR A 334 33.65 -13.57 -2.44
N PRO A 335 33.07 -14.31 -1.49
CA PRO A 335 32.16 -13.75 -0.49
C PRO A 335 32.95 -12.90 0.49
N GLY A 336 33.01 -11.61 0.22
CA GLY A 336 33.64 -10.56 1.02
C GLY A 336 33.20 -9.20 0.49
N ASP A 337 33.38 -8.14 1.27
CA ASP A 337 33.05 -6.79 0.79
C ASP A 337 34.16 -6.30 -0.15
N ILE A 338 34.25 -6.91 -1.33
CA ILE A 338 35.22 -6.61 -2.41
C ILE A 338 35.19 -5.13 -2.79
N THR A 339 34.09 -4.46 -2.48
CA THR A 339 33.94 -3.02 -2.63
C THR A 339 34.90 -2.20 -1.76
N LEU A 340 35.38 -2.73 -0.62
CA LEU A 340 36.45 -2.15 0.19
C LEU A 340 37.82 -2.30 -0.49
N ASP A 341 38.11 -3.47 -1.09
CA ASP A 341 39.34 -3.68 -1.88
C ASP A 341 39.33 -2.80 -3.15
N LEU A 342 38.17 -2.66 -3.79
CA LEU A 342 37.91 -1.70 -4.87
C LEU A 342 38.11 -0.26 -4.42
N TYR A 343 37.77 0.08 -3.17
CA TYR A 343 37.95 1.40 -2.61
C TYR A 343 39.44 1.73 -2.41
N ASP A 344 40.22 0.80 -1.84
CA ASP A 344 41.67 0.97 -1.72
C ASP A 344 42.31 1.13 -3.11
N LEU A 345 41.86 0.35 -4.09
CA LEU A 345 42.28 0.48 -5.49
C LEU A 345 41.95 1.85 -6.10
N VAL A 346 40.73 2.36 -5.91
CA VAL A 346 40.31 3.68 -6.41
C VAL A 346 41.09 4.80 -5.73
N LYS A 347 41.32 4.70 -4.41
CA LYS A 347 42.08 5.66 -3.62
C LYS A 347 43.55 5.72 -4.08
N GLU A 348 44.19 4.56 -4.26
CA GLU A 348 45.57 4.47 -4.77
C GLU A 348 45.71 5.04 -6.19
N ASN A 349 44.72 4.79 -7.06
CA ASN A 349 44.71 5.29 -8.44
C ASN A 349 44.44 6.81 -8.53
N CYS A 350 43.62 7.37 -7.65
CA CYS A 350 43.29 8.80 -7.62
C CYS A 350 44.46 9.72 -7.25
N HIS A 351 45.45 9.22 -6.49
CA HIS A 351 46.52 10.08 -6.00
C HIS A 351 47.58 10.45 -7.06
N LYS A 352 47.54 9.86 -8.26
CA LYS A 352 48.64 9.98 -9.25
C LYS A 352 48.30 10.81 -10.50
N VAL A 353 47.03 10.91 -10.92
CA VAL A 353 46.66 11.54 -12.21
C VAL A 353 45.35 12.33 -12.08
N LYS A 354 45.27 13.52 -12.69
CA LYS A 354 44.04 14.32 -12.78
C LYS A 354 43.30 14.04 -14.08
N ALA A 355 41.97 14.02 -14.04
CA ALA A 355 41.14 13.89 -15.23
C ALA A 355 41.39 15.04 -16.23
N ARG A 356 41.61 14.68 -17.50
CA ARG A 356 41.71 15.61 -18.63
C ARG A 356 40.45 16.45 -18.76
N ASN A 357 40.61 17.69 -19.25
CA ASN A 357 39.48 18.55 -19.57
C ASN A 357 38.61 17.88 -20.63
N ILE A 358 37.32 17.74 -20.33
CA ILE A 358 36.34 17.39 -21.35
C ILE A 358 36.25 18.54 -22.34
N SER A 359 36.36 18.20 -23.63
CA SER A 359 36.07 19.12 -24.73
C SER A 359 34.62 19.61 -24.64
N LYS A 360 34.37 20.91 -24.87
CA LYS A 360 33.00 21.45 -25.01
C LYS A 360 32.14 20.65 -26.00
N TYR A 361 32.73 19.88 -26.90
CA TYR A 361 32.04 19.06 -27.88
C TYR A 361 31.47 17.76 -27.31
N THR A 362 32.14 17.14 -26.33
CA THR A 362 31.66 15.93 -25.65
C THR A 362 30.41 16.21 -24.80
N SER A 363 30.32 17.36 -24.13
CA SER A 363 29.10 17.74 -23.41
C SER A 363 27.88 17.89 -24.33
N LYS A 364 28.09 18.30 -25.59
CA LYS A 364 27.02 18.41 -26.59
C LYS A 364 26.49 17.07 -27.08
N ILE A 365 27.28 15.98 -26.93
CA ILE A 365 26.80 14.62 -27.21
C ILE A 365 25.70 14.26 -26.23
N MET A 366 25.97 14.45 -24.94
CA MET A 366 25.06 14.13 -23.84
C MET A 366 23.82 15.03 -23.81
N GLU A 367 23.98 16.32 -24.17
CA GLU A 367 22.85 17.24 -24.37
C GLU A 367 21.93 16.82 -25.53
N GLY A 368 22.47 16.10 -26.53
CA GLY A 368 21.73 15.65 -27.70
C GLY A 368 20.96 14.35 -27.50
N LEU A 369 21.11 13.67 -26.36
CA LEU A 369 20.39 12.44 -26.05
C LEU A 369 18.90 12.71 -25.89
N LYS A 370 18.08 11.82 -26.43
CA LYS A 370 16.62 11.92 -26.33
C LYS A 370 16.16 11.34 -24.99
N HIS A 371 15.04 11.86 -24.50
CA HIS A 371 14.41 11.29 -23.31
C HIS A 371 13.84 9.90 -23.64
N PRO A 372 14.24 8.86 -22.88
CA PRO A 372 13.67 7.52 -23.02
C PRO A 372 12.19 7.53 -22.61
N ARG A 373 11.43 6.59 -23.19
CA ARG A 373 10.00 6.37 -22.89
C ARG A 373 9.79 4.89 -22.59
N GLY A 374 9.00 4.60 -21.57
CA GLY A 374 8.59 3.26 -21.22
C GLY A 374 7.35 2.80 -21.98
N VAL A 375 6.75 1.73 -21.47
CA VAL A 375 5.55 1.14 -22.04
C VAL A 375 4.33 1.85 -21.44
N PRO A 376 3.48 2.50 -22.25
CA PRO A 376 2.30 3.18 -21.73
C PRO A 376 1.34 2.16 -21.12
N VAL A 377 0.63 2.56 -20.07
CA VAL A 377 -0.45 1.75 -19.49
C VAL A 377 -1.57 1.60 -20.53
N ILE A 378 -2.03 0.37 -20.77
CA ILE A 378 -3.10 0.07 -21.73
C ILE A 378 -4.40 -0.16 -20.95
N GLY A 379 -5.27 0.86 -20.95
CA GLY A 379 -6.57 0.84 -20.27
C GLY A 379 -6.47 1.03 -18.75
N TYR A 380 -7.46 1.68 -18.13
CA TYR A 380 -8.06 1.41 -16.80
C TYR A 380 -9.09 2.51 -16.54
N GLU A 381 -10.38 2.18 -16.63
CA GLU A 381 -11.49 3.03 -16.13
C GLU A 381 -12.26 2.39 -14.98
N ASN A 382 -11.97 1.14 -14.62
CA ASN A 382 -12.75 0.48 -13.58
C ASN A 382 -11.93 0.47 -12.29
N GLU A 383 -12.21 1.46 -11.43
CA GLU A 383 -12.17 1.23 -9.99
C GLU A 383 -13.00 -0.04 -9.77
N GLN A 384 -12.34 -1.16 -9.47
CA GLN A 384 -13.06 -2.37 -9.08
C GLN A 384 -13.98 -2.01 -7.93
N ASP A 385 -15.25 -2.37 -8.06
CA ASP A 385 -16.21 -2.27 -6.96
C ASP A 385 -15.55 -2.83 -5.69
N PRO A 386 -15.72 -2.16 -4.53
CA PRO A 386 -15.06 -2.60 -3.31
C PRO A 386 -15.42 -4.05 -3.04
N GLU A 387 -14.40 -4.92 -2.95
CA GLU A 387 -14.60 -6.30 -2.52
C GLU A 387 -15.34 -6.30 -1.18
N THR A 388 -16.21 -7.28 -0.97
CA THR A 388 -16.93 -7.42 0.29
C THR A 388 -15.93 -7.70 1.40
N VAL A 389 -15.69 -6.70 2.26
CA VAL A 389 -14.76 -6.81 3.40
C VAL A 389 -15.50 -7.40 4.60
N GLU A 390 -14.99 -8.53 5.10
CA GLU A 390 -15.47 -9.09 6.35
C GLU A 390 -14.69 -8.49 7.53
N TYR A 391 -15.42 -7.90 8.48
CA TYR A 391 -14.85 -7.36 9.71
C TYR A 391 -14.99 -8.33 10.87
N ILE A 392 -14.13 -8.17 11.87
CA ILE A 392 -14.23 -8.88 13.14
C ILE A 392 -15.40 -8.30 13.91
N GLN A 393 -16.41 -9.14 14.13
CA GLN A 393 -17.66 -8.78 14.76
C GLN A 393 -17.95 -9.76 15.89
N PRO A 394 -18.68 -9.34 16.94
CA PRO A 394 -19.20 -10.25 17.95
C PRO A 394 -20.05 -11.34 17.28
N THR A 395 -19.94 -12.59 17.76
CA THR A 395 -20.87 -13.64 17.33
C THR A 395 -22.24 -13.39 17.95
N TYR A 396 -23.22 -12.93 17.15
CA TYR A 396 -24.49 -12.46 17.69
C TYR A 396 -25.73 -12.80 16.86
N ASP A 397 -26.76 -13.32 17.55
CA ASP A 397 -28.09 -13.63 17.02
C ASP A 397 -29.21 -12.76 17.64
N GLY A 398 -28.92 -11.95 18.65
CA GLY A 398 -29.98 -11.40 19.51
C GLY A 398 -30.80 -10.24 18.92
N ILE A 399 -30.48 -9.68 17.74
CA ILE A 399 -31.40 -8.74 17.06
C ILE A 399 -32.70 -9.49 16.76
N LYS A 400 -32.56 -10.76 16.36
CA LYS A 400 -33.69 -11.66 16.19
C LYS A 400 -34.39 -11.93 17.52
N LEU A 401 -33.62 -12.14 18.59
CA LEU A 401 -34.17 -12.38 19.93
C LEU A 401 -34.95 -11.19 20.50
N MET A 402 -34.44 -9.96 20.31
CA MET A 402 -35.10 -8.72 20.71
C MET A 402 -36.43 -8.55 19.96
N GLN A 403 -36.45 -8.88 18.68
CA GLN A 403 -37.68 -8.85 17.87
C GLN A 403 -38.68 -9.91 18.34
N GLU A 404 -38.24 -11.15 18.56
CA GLU A 404 -39.09 -12.23 19.08
C GLU A 404 -39.66 -11.91 20.47
N LEU A 405 -38.87 -11.25 21.31
CA LEU A 405 -39.29 -10.80 22.63
C LEU A 405 -40.30 -9.65 22.56
N TYR A 406 -40.12 -8.71 21.63
CA TYR A 406 -41.09 -7.66 21.35
C TYR A 406 -42.45 -8.26 20.95
N ASP A 407 -42.44 -9.16 19.96
CA ASP A 407 -43.66 -9.81 19.46
C ASP A 407 -44.36 -10.62 20.56
N ALA A 408 -43.60 -11.30 21.42
CA ALA A 408 -44.14 -12.08 22.54
C ALA A 408 -44.77 -11.19 23.63
N ILE A 409 -44.21 -10.01 23.89
CA ILE A 409 -44.76 -9.04 24.85
C ILE A 409 -46.04 -8.42 24.28
N GLU A 410 -46.05 -8.05 23.00
CA GLU A 410 -47.23 -7.49 22.30
C GLU A 410 -48.42 -8.46 22.33
N ALA A 411 -48.17 -9.77 22.21
CA ALA A 411 -49.22 -10.79 22.30
C ALA A 411 -49.97 -10.84 23.66
N HIS A 412 -49.39 -10.26 24.71
CA HIS A 412 -49.97 -10.18 26.05
C HIS A 412 -50.66 -8.83 26.34
N GLU A 413 -50.85 -7.98 25.31
CA GLU A 413 -51.57 -6.72 25.44
C GLU A 413 -52.94 -6.94 26.14
N PRO A 414 -53.24 -6.21 27.22
CA PRO A 414 -54.51 -6.31 27.90
C PRO A 414 -55.64 -6.01 26.93
N LYS A 415 -56.47 -7.02 26.64
CA LYS A 415 -57.69 -6.80 25.88
C LYS A 415 -58.55 -5.84 26.70
N VAL A 416 -58.92 -4.70 26.11
CA VAL A 416 -59.89 -3.77 26.70
C VAL A 416 -61.15 -4.56 27.04
N ILE A 417 -61.31 -4.91 28.32
CA ILE A 417 -62.61 -5.36 28.81
C ILE A 417 -63.42 -4.07 28.87
N VAL A 418 -64.18 -3.83 27.80
CA VAL A 418 -65.33 -2.93 27.90
C VAL A 418 -66.19 -3.55 28.98
N GLU A 419 -66.17 -2.98 30.18
CA GLU A 419 -67.17 -3.24 31.20
C GLU A 419 -68.51 -2.90 30.56
N ILE A 420 -69.21 -3.92 30.06
CA ILE A 420 -70.64 -3.79 29.81
C ILE A 420 -71.23 -3.57 31.21
N PRO A 421 -71.89 -2.43 31.48
CA PRO A 421 -72.46 -2.17 32.79
C PRO A 421 -73.59 -3.16 33.01
N VAL A 422 -73.30 -4.29 33.66
CA VAL A 422 -74.34 -5.21 34.12
C VAL A 422 -74.96 -4.57 35.36
N GLY A 423 -76.26 -4.32 35.24
CA GLY A 423 -77.06 -3.60 36.23
C GLY A 423 -76.86 -4.08 37.67
N ARG A 424 -76.83 -3.08 38.56
CA ARG A 424 -76.94 -3.15 40.02
C ARG A 424 -77.38 -4.50 40.60
N MET A 425 -76.52 -5.07 41.44
CA MET A 425 -76.96 -5.68 42.70
C MET A 425 -76.21 -5.05 43.87
N HIS A 426 -76.98 -4.43 44.77
CA HIS A 426 -76.51 -3.89 46.03
C HIS A 426 -75.98 -5.00 46.95
N CYS A 427 -74.77 -4.82 47.47
CA CYS A 427 -74.40 -5.25 48.82
C CYS A 427 -73.61 -4.08 49.44
N GLY A 428 -74.18 -3.50 50.50
CA GLY A 428 -73.70 -2.28 51.13
C GLY A 428 -72.48 -2.46 52.04
N PHE A 429 -72.11 -1.32 52.64
CA PHE A 429 -71.05 -1.04 53.63
C PHE A 429 -69.79 -0.42 53.04
N PHE A 430 -69.83 0.87 52.72
CA PHE A 430 -69.25 1.96 53.52
C PHE A 430 -69.89 3.30 53.09
N LYS A 431 -70.22 4.12 54.08
CA LYS A 431 -70.93 5.41 53.97
C LYS A 431 -69.99 6.51 53.49
N ASP A 432 -70.57 7.41 52.69
CA ASP A 432 -70.41 8.86 52.65
C ASP A 432 -68.99 9.46 52.81
N ILE A 433 -68.59 10.29 51.84
CA ILE A 433 -68.78 11.76 51.89
C ILE A 433 -68.30 12.37 50.53
N SER A 434 -69.30 12.74 49.73
CA SER A 434 -69.50 14.01 49.00
C SER A 434 -68.41 15.12 49.14
N ASN A 435 -68.06 15.97 48.17
CA ASN A 435 -68.88 16.77 47.25
C ASN A 435 -67.96 17.63 46.34
N ALA A 436 -68.44 17.94 45.13
CA ALA A 436 -68.39 19.25 44.42
C ALA A 436 -68.14 19.10 42.89
N PRO A 437 -68.72 19.98 42.04
CA PRO A 437 -69.46 19.55 40.85
C PRO A 437 -68.89 20.03 39.51
N ALA A 438 -69.42 19.42 38.44
CA ALA A 438 -69.22 19.72 37.02
C ALA A 438 -69.72 21.10 36.59
N VAL A 439 -69.09 21.70 35.54
CA VAL A 439 -69.76 22.47 34.47
C VAL A 439 -68.94 22.38 33.17
N GLU A 440 -69.62 22.00 32.07
CA GLU A 440 -69.25 22.04 30.63
C GLU A 440 -68.96 23.48 30.17
N GLU A 441 -68.21 23.84 29.13
CA GLU A 441 -68.27 23.61 27.67
C GLU A 441 -66.94 24.23 27.17
N GLY A 442 -66.25 23.85 26.11
CA GLY A 442 -66.57 23.21 24.85
C GLY A 442 -65.49 23.68 23.86
N LEU A 443 -65.07 22.83 22.92
CA LEU A 443 -64.71 23.17 21.54
C LEU A 443 -64.10 21.95 20.85
N VAL A 444 -64.85 21.47 19.87
CA VAL A 444 -64.44 20.56 18.82
C VAL A 444 -63.29 21.20 18.03
N LEU A 445 -62.24 20.44 17.70
CA LEU A 445 -61.76 20.26 16.33
C LEU A 445 -60.59 19.26 16.23
N GLN A 446 -60.84 18.25 15.40
CA GLN A 446 -59.94 17.59 14.45
C GLN A 446 -58.90 16.57 14.94
N ASN A 447 -59.20 15.32 14.55
CA ASN A 447 -58.27 14.24 14.27
C ASN A 447 -56.98 14.77 13.63
N GLN A 448 -55.84 14.41 14.22
CA GLN A 448 -54.61 14.20 13.47
C GLN A 448 -54.14 12.77 13.70
N ASP A 449 -54.17 12.06 12.59
CA ASP A 449 -53.71 10.71 12.40
C ASP A 449 -52.21 10.57 12.67
N ARG A 450 -51.89 9.40 13.20
CA ARG A 450 -50.57 8.80 13.29
C ARG A 450 -49.88 8.79 11.91
N GLN A 451 -48.59 9.12 11.88
CA GLN A 451 -47.69 8.58 10.87
C GLN A 451 -46.50 7.86 11.53
N PRO A 452 -46.05 6.73 10.95
CA PRO A 452 -44.94 5.92 11.42
C PRO A 452 -43.60 6.59 11.09
N ILE A 453 -42.64 6.49 12.00
CA ILE A 453 -41.27 6.95 11.76
C ILE A 453 -40.59 5.91 10.85
N GLY A 454 -40.49 6.26 9.56
CA GLY A 454 -39.61 5.61 8.60
C GLY A 454 -38.19 6.16 8.71
N TYR A 455 -37.20 5.28 8.58
CA TYR A 455 -35.80 5.63 8.49
C TYR A 455 -35.49 6.16 7.07
N ASP A 456 -35.05 7.41 6.96
CA ASP A 456 -34.42 7.95 5.75
C ASP A 456 -32.89 7.86 5.88
N LEU A 457 -32.31 6.99 5.06
CA LEU A 457 -30.89 6.94 4.73
C LEU A 457 -30.66 7.88 3.55
N ASP A 458 -30.46 9.19 3.77
CA ASP A 458 -29.99 10.12 2.72
C ASP A 458 -29.55 11.50 3.25
N ASP A 459 -28.80 11.56 4.36
CA ASP A 459 -28.17 12.83 4.82
C ASP A 459 -26.70 12.62 5.24
N PHE A 460 -25.82 12.52 4.24
CA PHE A 460 -24.39 12.83 4.39
C PHE A 460 -23.93 13.70 3.21
N GLN A 461 -24.25 14.99 3.24
CA GLN A 461 -23.53 16.00 2.47
C GLN A 461 -22.37 16.57 3.30
N VAL A 462 -21.16 16.41 2.78
CA VAL A 462 -19.91 16.97 3.30
C VAL A 462 -19.91 18.50 3.12
N PRO A 463 -19.55 19.33 4.13
CA PRO A 463 -19.40 20.75 3.93
C PRO A 463 -18.11 21.08 3.17
N VAL A 464 -18.25 21.77 2.04
CA VAL A 464 -17.16 22.42 1.30
C VAL A 464 -16.64 23.60 2.11
N VAL A 465 -15.37 23.54 2.54
CA VAL A 465 -14.65 24.69 3.12
C VAL A 465 -14.13 25.59 2.00
N GLN A 466 -14.68 26.79 1.90
CA GLN A 466 -14.10 27.88 1.08
C GLN A 466 -12.91 28.50 1.81
N VAL A 467 -11.76 28.55 1.13
CA VAL A 467 -10.60 29.34 1.55
C VAL A 467 -10.71 30.73 0.92
N PRO A 468 -10.68 31.83 1.69
CA PRO A 468 -10.58 33.17 1.12
C PRO A 468 -9.15 33.45 0.64
N SER A 469 -9.10 34.08 -0.53
CA SER A 469 -7.93 34.54 -1.30
C SER A 469 -7.07 35.60 -0.63
#